data_AF-A0A3M4LL73-F1
#
_entry.id   AF-A0A3M4LL73-F1
#
_cell.length_a   1.000
_cell.length_b   1.000
_cell.length_c   1.000
_cell.angle_alpha   90.00
_cell.angle_beta   90.00
_cell.angle_gamma   90.00
#
_symmetry.space_group_name_H-M   'P 1'
#
loop_
_entity.id
_entity.type
_entity.pdbx_description
1 polymer ?
#
loop_
_entity_poly.entity_id
_entity_poly.type
_entity_poly.pdbx_seq_one_letter_code
_entity_poly.pdbx_strand_id
1 'polypeptide(L)' 'MIRIDAIWLATEPMDMRAGTETALARVIAVFGAAKPHCA' A
#
# COMPACT_ATOMS: atom_id res chain seq x y z
N MET A 1 -12.67 -19.13 -10.38
CA MET A 1 -12.54 -17.72 -10.83
C MET A 1 -12.22 -16.87 -9.60
N ILE A 2 -11.20 -16.01 -9.65
CA ILE A 2 -10.82 -15.12 -8.53
C ILE A 2 -11.34 -13.72 -8.85
N ARG A 3 -12.02 -13.08 -7.89
CA ARG A 3 -12.49 -11.68 -8.00
C ARG A 3 -11.50 -10.75 -7.31
N ILE A 4 -11.15 -9.64 -7.95
CA ILE A 4 -10.27 -8.60 -7.43
C ILE A 4 -11.08 -7.31 -7.31
N ASP A 5 -11.20 -6.77 -6.11
CA ASP A 5 -12.00 -5.56 -5.84
C ASP A 5 -11.17 -4.26 -5.94
N ALA A 6 -9.86 -4.34 -5.72
CA ALA A 6 -8.96 -3.19 -5.83
C ALA A 6 -7.52 -3.62 -6.15
N ILE A 7 -6.81 -2.78 -6.90
CA ILE A 7 -5.39 -2.96 -7.24
C ILE A 7 -4.68 -1.63 -7.09
N TRP A 8 -3.45 -1.67 -6.56
CA TRP A 8 -2.57 -0.51 -6.56
C TRP A 8 -1.34 -0.82 -7.39
N LEU A 9 -1.13 0.00 -8.41
CA LEU A 9 0.09 0.03 -9.22
C LEU A 9 0.81 1.30 -8.76
N ALA A 10 2.01 1.18 -8.19
CA ALA A 10 2.80 2.34 -7.79
C ALA A 10 3.33 3.07 -9.04
N THR A 11 2.45 3.83 -9.69
CA THR A 11 2.74 4.52 -10.97
C THR A 11 3.63 5.74 -10.79
N GLU A 12 3.58 6.36 -9.61
CA GLU A 12 4.48 7.45 -9.24
C GLU A 12 5.69 6.92 -8.45
N PRO A 13 6.91 7.35 -8.82
CA PRO A 13 8.12 6.95 -8.12
C PRO A 13 8.04 7.33 -6.64
N MET A 14 8.44 6.38 -5.79
CA MET A 14 8.50 6.56 -4.34
C MET A 14 9.96 6.70 -3.93
N ASP A 15 10.27 7.66 -3.07
CA ASP A 15 11.56 7.68 -2.41
C ASP A 15 11.65 6.52 -1.41
N MET A 16 12.37 5.47 -1.80
CA MET A 16 12.56 4.28 -0.97
C MET A 16 13.42 4.56 0.28
N ARG A 17 14.11 5.71 0.35
CA ARG A 17 14.87 6.14 1.53
C ARG A 17 13.98 6.70 2.63
N ALA A 18 12.75 7.10 2.30
CA ALA A 18 11.77 7.58 3.26
C ALA A 18 11.20 6.46 4.16
N GLY A 19 11.62 5.21 3.95
CA GLY A 19 11.31 4.07 4.81
C GLY A 19 9.92 3.46 4.59
N THR A 20 9.61 2.44 5.40
CA THR A 20 8.40 1.60 5.27
C THR A 20 7.12 2.34 5.68
N GLU A 21 7.20 3.26 6.65
CA GLU A 21 6.03 4.03 7.12
C GLU A 21 5.47 4.92 6.01
N THR A 22 6.34 5.52 5.19
CA THR A 22 5.94 6.32 4.03
C THR A 22 5.24 5.46 2.98
N ALA A 23 5.73 4.25 2.74
CA ALA A 23 5.07 3.30 1.85
C ALA A 23 3.70 2.86 2.41
N LEU A 24 3.63 2.58 3.72
CA LEU A 24 2.40 2.19 4.42
C LEU A 24 1.33 3.31 4.36
N ALA A 25 1.74 4.56 4.55
CA ALA A 25 0.85 5.71 4.44
C ALA A 25 0.21 5.83 3.05
N ARG A 26 0.97 5.55 1.97
CA ARG A 26 0.40 5.51 0.61
C ARG A 26 -0.59 4.37 0.42
N VAL A 27 -0.30 3.19 0.96
CA VAL A 27 -1.25 2.06 0.94
C VAL A 27 -2.55 2.45 1.67
N ILE A 28 -2.45 3.06 2.85
CA ILE A 28 -3.62 3.53 3.61
C ILE A 28 -4.39 4.61 2.85
N ALA A 29 -3.71 5.55 2.18
CA ALA A 29 -4.37 6.58 1.39
C ALA A 29 -5.20 6.01 0.22
N VAL A 30 -4.74 4.90 -0.39
CA VAL A 30 -5.43 4.25 -1.52
C VAL A 30 -6.51 3.28 -1.06
N PHE A 31 -6.25 2.49 -0.02
CA PHE A 31 -7.12 1.39 0.41
C PHE A 31 -7.90 1.67 1.70
N GLY A 32 -7.65 2.80 2.36
CA GLY A 32 -8.30 3.24 3.60
C GLY A 32 -7.71 2.63 4.89
N ALA A 33 -7.09 1.45 4.81
CA ALA A 33 -6.43 0.81 5.96
C ALA A 33 -5.35 -0.18 5.51
N ALA A 34 -4.40 -0.43 6.39
CA ALA A 34 -3.46 -1.54 6.29
C ALA A 34 -3.66 -2.46 7.50
N LYS A 35 -3.66 -3.77 7.26
CA LYS A 35 -3.79 -4.78 8.31
C LYS A 35 -2.44 -5.47 8.52
N PRO A 36 -1.96 -5.60 9.76
CA PRO A 36 -0.73 -6.31 10.03
C PRO A 36 -0.89 -7.78 9.66
N HIS A 37 0.17 -8.38 9.11
CA HIS A 37 0.17 -9.81 8.78
C HIS A 37 0.34 -10.69 10.03
N CYS A 38 1.04 -10.17 11.04
CA CYS A 38 1.25 -10.80 12.35
C CYS A 38 0.90 -9.81 13.46
N ALA A 39 0.41 -10.30 14.60
CA ALA A 39 0.24 -9.52 15.83
C ALA A 39 1.50 -9.57 16.69
#